data_AF-A0A1H6J3T1-F1
#
_entry.id   AF-A0A1H6J3T1-F1
#
_cell.length_a   1.000
_cell.length_b   1.000
_cell.length_c   1.000
_cell.angle_alpha   90.00
_cell.angle_beta   90.00
_cell.angle_gamma   90.00
#
_symmetry.space_group_name_H-M   'P 1'
#
loop_
_entity.id
_entity.type
_entity.pdbx_description
1 polymer ?
#
loop_
_entity_poly.entity_id
_entity_poly.type
_entity_poly.pdbx_seq_one_letter_code
_entity_poly.pdbx_strand_id
1 'polypeptide(L)' 'MEQRRLKALIGAAMVGLGIFQAGSFALQSEWLPMVLGLLYAAIGTAYLWAEVYTAGQ' A
#
# COMPACT_ATOMS: atom_id res chain seq x y z
N MET A 1 16.01 -5.31 -14.96
CA MET A 1 16.08 -4.18 -13.99
C MET A 1 14.79 -3.36 -13.95
N GLU A 2 14.12 -3.06 -15.06
CA GLU A 2 12.87 -2.25 -15.08
C GLU A 2 11.66 -2.88 -14.38
N GLN A 3 11.41 -4.18 -14.57
CA GLN A 3 10.22 -4.83 -14.01
C GLN A 3 10.18 -4.79 -12.47
N ARG A 4 11.32 -4.96 -11.80
CA ARG A 4 11.42 -4.88 -10.33
C ARG A 4 11.16 -3.45 -9.83
N ARG A 5 11.63 -2.44 -10.57
CA ARG A 5 11.38 -1.01 -10.28
C ARG A 5 9.90 -0.65 -10.43
N LEU A 6 9.25 -1.13 -11.50
CA LEU A 6 7.82 -0.97 -11.72
C LEU A 6 6.99 -1.60 -10.62
N LYS A 7 7.30 -2.84 -10.24
CA LYS A 7 6.64 -3.53 -9.11
C LYS A 7 6.81 -2.75 -7.80
N ALA A 8 8.01 -2.23 -7.52
CA ALA A 8 8.25 -1.39 -6.35
C ALA A 8 7.44 -0.08 -6.37
N LEU A 9 7.32 0.59 -7.52
CA LEU A 9 6.51 1.80 -7.66
C LEU A 9 5.02 1.50 -7.45
N ILE A 10 4.51 0.40 -8.01
CA ILE A 10 3.11 -0.02 -7.82
C ILE A 10 2.82 -0.29 -6.35
N GLY A 11 3.68 -1.06 -5.68
CA GLY A 11 3.51 -1.36 -4.26
C GLY A 11 3.61 -0.10 -3.38
N ALA A 12 4.56 0.79 -3.67
CA ALA A 12 4.68 2.06 -2.96
C ALA A 12 3.46 2.96 -3.17
N ALA A 13 2.89 2.99 -4.38
CA ALA A 13 1.66 3.71 -4.67
C ALA A 13 0.47 3.13 -3.90
N MET A 14 0.34 1.79 -3.85
CA MET A 14 -0.71 1.12 -3.06
C MET A 14 -0.63 1.49 -1.57
N VAL A 15 0.57 1.41 -0.99
CA VAL A 15 0.79 1.81 0.42
C VAL A 15 0.44 3.28 0.63
N GLY A 16 0.94 4.16 -0.23
CA GLY A 16 0.70 5.60 -0.13
C GLY A 16 -0.78 5.97 -0.23
N LEU A 17 -1.50 5.37 -1.18
CA LEU A 17 -2.94 5.59 -1.35
C LEU A 17 -3.74 5.07 -0.14
N GLY A 18 -3.39 3.91 0.39
CA GLY A 18 -4.04 3.35 1.58
C GLY A 18 -3.83 4.21 2.82
N ILE A 19 -2.61 4.70 3.06
CA ILE A 19 -2.30 5.62 4.16
C ILE A 19 -3.02 6.96 3.97
N PHE A 20 -3.02 7.50 2.75
CA PHE A 20 -3.70 8.76 2.44
C PHE A 20 -5.21 8.66 2.67
N GLN A 21 -5.83 7.57 2.22
CA GLN A 21 -7.23 7.28 2.50
C GLN A 21 -7.46 7.15 4.01
N ALA A 22 -6.69 6.31 4.69
CA ALA A 22 -6.83 6.09 6.12
C ALA A 22 -6.72 7.40 6.92
N GLY A 23 -5.74 8.25 6.61
CA GLY A 23 -5.55 9.54 7.26
C GLY A 23 -6.68 10.54 6.95
N SER A 24 -7.10 10.65 5.69
CA SER A 24 -8.17 11.56 5.27
C SER A 24 -9.51 11.24 5.95
N PHE A 25 -9.80 9.95 6.11
CA PHE A 25 -11.04 9.49 6.73
C PHE A 25 -10.96 9.38 8.26
N ALA A 26 -9.77 9.19 8.82
CA ALA A 26 -9.55 9.32 10.27
C ALA A 26 -9.88 10.74 10.76
N LEU A 27 -9.51 11.77 9.99
CA LEU A 27 -9.87 13.17 10.30
C LEU A 27 -11.38 13.43 10.22
N GLN A 28 -12.10 12.66 9.40
CA GLN A 28 -13.56 12.75 9.23
C GLN A 28 -14.33 11.84 10.22
N SER A 29 -13.64 11.11 11.10
CA SER A 29 -14.23 10.11 12.01
C SER A 29 -15.03 9.01 11.30
N GLU A 30 -14.74 8.76 10.02
CA GLU A 30 -15.38 7.72 9.23
C GLU A 30 -14.60 6.41 9.32
N TRP A 31 -15.01 5.55 10.24
CA TRP A 31 -14.27 4.33 10.60
C TRP A 31 -14.17 3.31 9.46
N LEU A 32 -15.21 3.15 8.63
CA LEU A 32 -15.23 2.16 7.56
C LEU A 32 -14.21 2.46 6.45
N PRO A 33 -14.22 3.65 5.80
CA PRO A 33 -13.21 3.98 4.79
C PRO A 33 -11.79 4.10 5.37
N MET A 34 -11.66 4.46 6.65
CA MET A 34 -10.38 4.41 7.36
C MET A 34 -9.81 2.98 7.41
N VAL A 35 -10.61 2.01 7.86
CA VAL A 35 -10.20 0.59 7.95
C VAL A 35 -9.89 0.04 6.56
N LEU A 36 -10.69 0.37 5.54
CA LEU A 36 -10.40 -0.04 4.16
C LEU A 36 -9.08 0.54 3.64
N GLY A 37 -8.77 1.80 3.96
CA GLY A 37 -7.48 2.40 3.65
C GLY A 37 -6.30 1.70 4.32
N LEU A 38 -6.45 1.34 5.61
CA LEU A 38 -5.43 0.57 6.34
C LEU A 38 -5.22 -0.84 5.75
N LEU A 39 -6.31 -1.52 5.40
CA LEU A 39 -6.24 -2.82 4.72
C LEU A 39 -5.53 -2.70 3.36
N TYR A 40 -5.84 -1.65 2.60
CA TYR A 40 -5.21 -1.40 1.32
C TYR A 40 -3.70 -1.12 1.46
N ALA A 41 -3.31 -0.34 2.48
CA ALA A 41 -1.91 -0.11 2.80
C ALA A 41 -1.20 -1.42 3.21
N ALA A 42 -1.85 -2.29 3.99
CA ALA A 42 -1.31 -3.59 4.37
C ALA A 42 -1.10 -4.51 3.14
N ILE A 43 -2.05 -4.53 2.20
CA ILE A 43 -1.92 -5.26 0.94
C ILE A 43 -0.75 -4.71 0.11
N GLY A 44 -0.60 -3.39 0.00
CA GLY A 44 0.53 -2.77 -0.69
C GLY A 44 1.88 -3.17 -0.08
N THR A 45 1.98 -3.21 1.25
CA THR A 45 3.18 -3.66 1.97
C THR A 45 3.46 -5.14 1.72
N ALA A 46 2.44 -5.99 1.78
CA ALA A 46 2.58 -7.42 1.48
C ALA A 46 3.01 -7.66 0.02
N TYR A 47 2.47 -6.89 -0.93
CA TYR A 47 2.86 -6.93 -2.33
C TYR A 47 4.33 -6.51 -2.52
N LEU A 48 4.77 -5.42 -1.89
CA LEU A 48 6.18 -5.02 -1.90
C LEU A 48 7.08 -6.13 -1.35
N TRP A 49 6.68 -6.72 -0.22
CA TRP A 49 7.41 -7.84 0.37
C TRP A 49 7.55 -9.00 -0.61
N ALA A 50 6.43 -9.50 -1.15
CA ALA A 50 6.37 -10.63 -2.05
C ALA A 50 7.15 -10.41 -3.37
N GLU A 51 6.92 -9.27 -4.00
CA GLU A 51 7.34 -9.02 -5.39
C GLU A 51 8.68 -8.27 -5.52
N VAL A 52 9.10 -7.57 -4.47
CA VAL A 52 10.34 -6.76 -4.50
C VAL A 52 11.42 -7.36 -3.63
N TYR A 53 11.06 -7.82 -2.43
CA TYR A 53 12.02 -8.34 -1.45
C TYR A 53 12.25 -9.85 -1.60
N THR A 54 11.20 -10.66 -1.70
CA THR A 54 11.36 -12.12 -1.83
C THR A 54 11.61 -12.60 -3.26
N ALA A 55 11.01 -11.99 -4.29
CA ALA A 55 11.29 -12.35 -5.68
C ALA A 55 12.68 -11.89 -6.20
N GLY A 56 13.46 -11.18 -5.36
CA GLY A 56 14.82 -10.76 -5.66
C GLY A 56 15.91 -11.60 -4.97
N GLN A 57 15.54 -12.58 -4.14
CA GLN A 57 16.41 -13.64 -3.63
C GLN A 57 16.38 -14.84 -4.59
#